data_AF-A0A2T2TS84-F1
#
_entry.id   AF-A0A2T2TS84-F1
#
_cell.length_a   1.000
_cell.length_b   1.000
_cell.length_c   1.000
_cell.angle_alpha   90.00
_cell.angle_beta   90.00
_cell.angle_gamma   90.00
#
_symmetry.space_group_name_H-M   'P 1'
#
loop_
_entity.id
_entity.type
_entity.pdbx_description
1 polymer ?
#
loop_
_entity_poly.entity_id
_entity_poly.type
_entity_poly.pdbx_seq_one_letter_code
_entity_poly.pdbx_strand_id
1 'polypeptide(L)'
;QSEGIEGWLVGSEGGVTVALDTEVTPELRAEGLAREAVSRIQNLRKEAGLDVTDRIAVRYDGTDATTDALDEHAAYVRNETLALRFERAPESDLEEPGEHGAQAAAQGAVGSFDLGDGEHLTLRVRRMGEEEKAAQQR
;
A
#
# COMPACT_ATOMS: atom_id res chain seq x y z
N GLN A 1 -17.41 44.43 26.21
CA GLN A 1 -17.05 43.15 26.85
C GLN A 1 -17.83 42.06 26.11
N SER A 2 -17.53 41.62 24.88
CA SER A 2 -16.25 41.37 24.18
C SER A 2 -15.39 40.33 24.87
N GLU A 3 -15.60 39.06 24.50
CA GLU A 3 -14.56 38.05 24.28
C GLU A 3 -15.23 36.87 23.53
N GLY A 4 -15.12 36.91 22.20
CA GLY A 4 -15.51 35.81 21.32
C GLY A 4 -14.28 34.94 21.09
N ILE A 5 -14.39 33.66 21.45
CA ILE A 5 -13.38 32.65 21.15
C ILE A 5 -13.70 32.14 19.73
N GLU A 6 -12.82 32.47 18.80
CA GLU A 6 -12.81 31.92 17.44
C GLU A 6 -12.56 30.40 17.49
N GLY A 7 -13.32 29.64 16.70
CA GLY A 7 -12.83 28.35 16.18
C GLY A 7 -13.61 27.07 16.48
N TRP A 8 -14.66 27.07 17.30
CA TRP A 8 -15.37 25.81 17.62
C TRP A 8 -16.87 25.90 17.31
N LEU A 9 -17.24 25.52 16.08
CA LEU A 9 -18.60 25.08 15.80
C LEU A 9 -18.75 23.63 16.29
N VAL A 10 -19.23 23.48 17.52
CA VAL A 10 -19.66 22.19 18.09
C VAL A 10 -20.99 21.80 17.45
N GLY A 11 -20.93 20.83 16.54
CA GLY A 11 -22.08 20.04 16.12
C GLY A 11 -21.97 18.64 16.73
N SER A 12 -22.77 18.38 17.77
CA SER A 12 -22.87 17.05 18.40
C SER A 12 -24.15 16.36 17.96
N GLU A 13 -24.03 15.37 17.08
CA GLU A 13 -24.95 14.23 16.96
C GLU A 13 -24.13 13.01 16.51
N GLY A 14 -23.98 12.00 17.38
CA GLY A 14 -23.37 10.71 17.00
C GLY A 14 -22.06 10.26 17.68
N GLY A 15 -21.60 10.92 18.74
CA GLY A 15 -20.78 10.27 19.79
C GLY A 15 -19.35 9.82 19.48
N VAL A 16 -18.80 10.11 18.29
CA VAL A 16 -17.35 10.02 18.04
C VAL A 16 -16.91 11.28 17.28
N THR A 17 -16.47 12.30 18.01
CA THR A 17 -15.74 13.41 17.43
C THR A 17 -14.28 12.97 17.30
N VAL A 18 -13.89 12.50 16.12
CA VAL A 18 -12.47 12.32 15.81
C VAL A 18 -11.90 13.71 15.57
N ALA A 19 -11.30 14.30 16.61
CA ALA A 19 -10.43 15.46 16.43
C ALA A 19 -9.10 14.92 15.89
N LEU A 20 -8.95 14.88 14.57
CA LEU A 20 -7.67 14.60 13.95
C LEU A 20 -6.84 15.87 14.06
N ASP A 21 -5.83 15.84 14.92
CA ASP A 21 -4.80 16.88 14.99
C ASP A 21 -4.23 17.08 13.56
N THR A 22 -4.41 18.28 13.00
CA THR A 22 -4.25 18.53 11.55
C THR A 22 -2.79 18.70 11.13
N GLU A 23 -1.84 18.65 12.05
CA GLU A 23 -0.41 18.70 11.76
C GLU A 23 0.16 17.28 11.61
N VAL A 24 -0.22 16.59 10.53
CA VAL A 24 0.44 15.34 10.14
C VAL A 24 1.87 15.69 9.70
N THR A 25 2.86 15.28 10.49
CA THR A 25 4.26 15.47 10.09
C THR A 25 4.59 14.58 8.88
N PRO A 26 5.61 14.93 8.07
CA PRO A 26 6.03 14.08 6.95
C PRO A 26 6.30 12.63 7.36
N GLU A 27 6.88 12.42 8.54
CA GLU A 27 7.17 11.09 9.10
C GLU A 27 5.89 10.32 9.43
N LEU A 28 4.90 10.98 10.04
CA LEU A 28 3.60 10.36 10.33
C LEU A 28 2.82 10.03 9.05
N ARG A 29 2.94 10.87 8.02
CA ARG A 29 2.36 10.59 6.69
C ARG A 29 3.02 9.36 6.07
N ALA A 30 4.36 9.30 6.08
CA ALA A 30 5.11 8.18 5.54
C ALA A 30 4.77 6.84 6.24
N GLU A 31 4.68 6.86 7.57
CA GLU A 31 4.25 5.69 8.35
C GLU A 31 2.81 5.29 8.00
N GLY A 32 1.91 6.26 7.87
CA GLY A 32 0.52 6.05 7.45
C GLY A 32 0.42 5.37 6.08
N LEU A 33 1.18 5.86 5.10
CA LEU A 33 1.25 5.30 3.75
C LEU A 33 1.78 3.86 3.77
N ALA A 34 2.80 3.58 4.58
CA ALA A 34 3.33 2.23 4.73
C ALA A 34 2.31 1.26 5.34
N ARG A 35 1.57 1.70 6.36
CA ARG A 35 0.48 0.92 6.99
C ARG A 35 -0.66 0.65 6.00
N GLU A 36 -1.04 1.65 5.23
CA GLU A 36 -2.03 1.48 4.17
C GLU A 36 -1.57 0.47 3.12
N ALA A 37 -0.32 0.57 2.64
CA ALA A 37 0.22 -0.39 1.69
C ALA A 37 0.20 -1.83 2.21
N VAL A 38 0.53 -2.06 3.50
CA VAL A 38 0.39 -3.37 4.13
C VAL A 38 -1.06 -3.87 4.02
N SER A 39 -2.04 -3.03 4.38
CA SER A 39 -3.46 -3.37 4.28
C SER A 39 -3.87 -3.73 2.85
N ARG A 40 -3.45 -2.93 1.86
CA ARG A 40 -3.73 -3.18 0.44
C ARG A 40 -3.09 -4.47 -0.06
N ILE A 41 -1.83 -4.74 0.27
CA ILE A 41 -1.14 -5.98 -0.10
C ILE A 41 -1.88 -7.18 0.49
N GLN A 42 -2.30 -7.12 1.75
CA GLN A 42 -3.02 -8.23 2.38
C GLN A 42 -4.39 -8.50 1.74
N ASN A 43 -5.07 -7.46 1.23
CA ASN A 43 -6.30 -7.63 0.46
C ASN A 43 -6.02 -8.26 -0.91
N LEU A 44 -5.03 -7.75 -1.64
CA LEU A 44 -4.62 -8.30 -2.94
C LEU A 44 -4.18 -9.76 -2.83
N ARG A 45 -3.54 -10.16 -1.73
CA ARG A 45 -3.21 -11.58 -1.47
C ARG A 45 -4.46 -12.46 -1.43
N LYS A 46 -5.50 -12.02 -0.73
CA LYS A 46 -6.76 -12.76 -0.62
C LYS A 46 -7.44 -12.85 -1.99
N GLU A 47 -7.43 -11.76 -2.75
CA GLU A 47 -7.97 -11.71 -4.12
C GLU A 47 -7.23 -12.64 -5.07
N ALA A 48 -5.90 -12.72 -4.93
CA ALA A 48 -5.04 -13.66 -5.68
C ALA A 48 -5.14 -15.12 -5.19
N GLY A 49 -5.90 -15.40 -4.13
CA GLY A 49 -6.01 -16.75 -3.54
C GLY A 49 -4.73 -17.24 -2.86
N LEU A 50 -3.89 -16.33 -2.36
CA LEU A 50 -2.64 -16.64 -1.66
C LEU A 50 -2.86 -16.79 -0.16
N ASP A 51 -2.20 -17.77 0.46
CA ASP A 51 -2.25 -17.96 1.91
C ASP A 51 -1.42 -16.90 2.64
N VAL A 52 -1.74 -16.63 3.92
CA VAL A 52 -0.99 -15.67 4.75
C VAL A 52 0.47 -16.10 4.99
N THR A 53 0.75 -17.39 4.90
CA THR A 53 2.10 -17.96 5.06
C THR A 53 2.91 -17.98 3.76
N ASP A 54 2.27 -17.69 2.61
CA ASP A 54 2.97 -17.64 1.33
C ASP A 54 3.99 -16.51 1.30
N ARG A 55 5.11 -16.79 0.63
CA ARG A 55 6.11 -15.78 0.30
C ARG A 55 5.75 -15.16 -1.04
N ILE A 56 5.71 -13.83 -1.06
CA ILE A 56 5.26 -13.05 -2.21
C ILE A 56 6.37 -12.15 -2.74
N ALA A 57 6.19 -11.74 -3.99
CA ALA A 57 6.90 -10.62 -4.59
C ALA A 57 5.89 -9.50 -4.81
N VAL A 58 6.26 -8.30 -4.40
CA VAL A 58 5.45 -7.10 -4.54
C VAL A 58 6.19 -6.12 -5.42
N ARG A 59 5.48 -5.56 -6.39
CA ARG A 59 5.92 -4.40 -7.16
C ARG A 59 4.95 -3.26 -6.97
N TYR A 60 5.46 -2.04 -6.95
CA TYR A 60 4.64 -0.86 -6.74
C TYR A 60 5.07 0.30 -7.63
N ASP A 61 4.10 1.16 -7.91
CA ASP A 61 4.30 2.48 -8.50
C ASP A 61 3.34 3.47 -7.86
N GLY A 62 3.61 4.76 -8.02
CA GLY A 62 2.75 5.80 -7.49
C GLY A 62 3.39 7.18 -7.59
N THR A 63 2.81 8.14 -6.87
CA THR A 63 3.43 9.47 -6.72
C THR A 63 4.76 9.40 -5.98
N ASP A 64 5.65 10.36 -6.21
CA ASP A 64 6.98 10.39 -5.58
C ASP A 64 6.90 10.31 -4.06
N ALA A 65 6.01 11.08 -3.43
CA ALA A 65 5.78 11.04 -1.98
C ALA A 65 5.32 9.66 -1.48
N THR A 66 4.48 8.96 -2.26
CA THR A 66 4.06 7.59 -1.94
C THR A 66 5.22 6.62 -2.07
N THR A 67 5.96 6.68 -3.18
CA THR A 67 7.08 5.76 -3.41
C THR A 67 8.21 5.98 -2.42
N ASP A 68 8.51 7.23 -2.05
CA ASP A 68 9.53 7.58 -1.06
C ASP A 68 9.15 7.04 0.33
N ALA A 69 7.88 7.17 0.74
CA ALA A 69 7.39 6.59 1.99
C ALA A 69 7.50 5.06 2.01
N LEU A 70 7.19 4.40 0.89
CA LEU A 70 7.31 2.95 0.77
C LEU A 70 8.77 2.48 0.76
N ASP A 71 9.67 3.24 0.14
CA ASP A 71 11.10 2.98 0.16
C ASP A 71 11.66 3.12 1.59
N GLU A 72 11.28 4.17 2.32
CA GLU A 72 11.70 4.41 3.71
C GLU A 72 11.23 3.29 4.65
N HIS A 73 10.00 2.80 4.44
CA HIS A 73 9.39 1.76 5.26
C HIS A 73 9.40 0.36 4.64
N ALA A 74 10.22 0.13 3.60
CA ALA A 74 10.24 -1.12 2.85
C ALA A 74 10.48 -2.35 3.75
N ALA A 75 11.34 -2.24 4.76
CA ALA A 75 11.61 -3.32 5.70
C ALA A 75 10.37 -3.69 6.54
N TYR A 76 9.62 -2.69 7.00
CA TYR A 76 8.38 -2.88 7.73
C TYR A 76 7.33 -3.57 6.86
N VAL A 77 7.08 -3.04 5.66
CA VAL A 77 6.09 -3.60 4.73
C VAL A 77 6.42 -5.05 4.37
N ARG A 78 7.69 -5.36 4.10
CA ARG A 78 8.15 -6.73 3.79
C ARG A 78 7.94 -7.70 4.94
N ASN A 79 8.21 -7.27 6.17
CA ASN A 79 8.05 -8.12 7.35
C ASN A 79 6.56 -8.43 7.60
N GLU A 80 5.69 -7.43 7.52
CA GLU A 80 4.26 -7.60 7.75
C GLU A 80 3.57 -8.41 6.64
N THR A 81 4.13 -8.42 5.43
CA THR A 81 3.53 -9.09 4.26
C THR A 81 4.27 -10.35 3.82
N LEU A 82 5.34 -10.75 4.50
CA LEU A 82 6.24 -11.84 4.09
C LEU A 82 6.76 -11.69 2.65
N ALA A 83 6.85 -10.45 2.16
CA ALA A 83 7.34 -10.14 0.82
C ALA A 83 8.86 -10.28 0.77
N LEU A 84 9.34 -11.23 -0.02
CA LEU A 84 10.77 -11.41 -0.22
C LEU A 84 11.35 -10.36 -1.16
N ARG A 85 10.53 -9.90 -2.13
CA ARG A 85 10.82 -8.75 -2.98
C ARG A 85 9.75 -7.68 -2.81
N PHE A 86 10.23 -6.45 -2.74
CA PHE A 86 9.44 -5.23 -2.68
C PHE A 86 10.23 -4.19 -3.47
N GLU A 87 9.83 -3.94 -4.71
CA GLU A 87 10.59 -3.13 -5.65
C GLU A 87 9.67 -2.18 -6.43
N ARG A 88 10.12 -0.95 -6.63
CA ARG A 88 9.44 -0.02 -7.54
C ARG A 88 9.54 -0.53 -8.98
N ALA A 89 8.45 -0.45 -9.72
CA ALA A 89 8.40 -0.73 -11.15
C ALA A 89 7.47 0.28 -11.81
N PRO A 90 7.69 0.66 -13.09
CA PRO A 90 6.77 1.56 -13.77
C PRO A 90 5.38 0.94 -13.86
N GLU A 91 4.32 1.76 -13.80
CA GLU A 91 2.93 1.28 -13.87
C GLU A 91 2.67 0.32 -15.05
N SER A 92 3.30 0.55 -16.20
CA SER A 92 3.21 -0.31 -17.39
C SER A 92 3.64 -1.77 -17.14
N ASP A 93 4.53 -1.99 -16.17
CA ASP A 93 5.02 -3.32 -15.78
C ASP A 93 4.13 -4.00 -14.72
N LEU A 94 3.17 -3.25 -14.17
CA LEU A 94 2.21 -3.72 -13.17
C LEU A 94 0.91 -4.21 -13.81
N GLU A 95 0.51 -3.63 -14.95
CA GLU A 95 -0.70 -4.00 -15.67
C GLU A 95 -0.72 -5.49 -16.08
N GLU A 96 -1.88 -6.15 -15.98
CA GLU A 96 -2.07 -7.49 -16.55
C GLU A 96 -1.95 -7.40 -18.09
N PRO A 97 -1.29 -8.37 -18.77
CA PRO A 97 -1.30 -8.39 -20.22
C PRO A 97 -2.77 -8.48 -20.70
N GLY A 98 -3.20 -7.48 -21.47
CA GLY A 98 -4.59 -7.28 -21.86
C GLY A 98 -5.27 -8.52 -22.46
N GLU A 99 -6.61 -8.51 -22.41
CA GLU A 99 -7.62 -9.58 -22.60
C GLU A 99 -7.43 -10.65 -23.70
N HIS A 100 -6.40 -10.55 -24.56
CA HIS A 100 -6.13 -11.50 -25.65
C HIS A 100 -4.84 -12.34 -25.49
N GLY A 101 -4.20 -12.29 -24.32
CA GLY A 101 -2.94 -12.99 -24.06
C GLY A 101 -2.98 -13.95 -22.87
N ALA A 102 -3.31 -15.21 -23.16
CA ALA A 102 -2.90 -16.42 -22.44
C ALA A 102 -3.35 -16.65 -20.98
N GLN A 103 -3.99 -17.80 -20.81
CA GLN A 103 -3.96 -18.62 -19.59
C GLN A 103 -2.51 -18.85 -19.10
N ALA A 104 -1.90 -17.86 -18.45
CA ALA A 104 -0.65 -18.00 -17.68
C ALA A 104 -0.29 -16.71 -16.91
N ALA A 105 -1.27 -15.92 -16.43
CA ALA A 105 -0.97 -14.95 -15.39
C ALA A 105 -0.57 -15.72 -14.12
N ALA A 106 0.72 -15.73 -13.81
CA ALA A 106 1.24 -16.31 -12.58
C ALA A 106 0.43 -15.79 -11.38
N GLN A 107 -0.16 -16.70 -10.59
CA GLN A 107 -1.02 -16.44 -9.42
C GLN A 107 -0.66 -15.12 -8.71
N GLY A 108 -1.46 -14.09 -8.97
CA GLY A 108 -1.21 -12.74 -8.51
C GLY A 108 -2.41 -11.82 -8.75
N ALA A 109 -2.37 -10.65 -8.12
CA ALA A 109 -3.40 -9.62 -8.24
C ALA A 109 -2.74 -8.25 -8.39
N VAL A 110 -3.43 -7.36 -9.11
CA VAL A 110 -3.04 -5.97 -9.30
C VAL A 110 -4.16 -5.09 -8.76
N GLY A 111 -3.82 -4.01 -8.07
CA GLY A 111 -4.78 -3.01 -7.62
C GLY A 111 -4.19 -1.62 -7.72
N SER A 112 -5.02 -0.67 -8.14
CA SER A 112 -4.71 0.76 -8.10
C SER A 112 -5.60 1.42 -7.05
N PHE A 113 -5.00 2.26 -6.21
CA PHE A 113 -5.63 2.86 -5.04
C PHE A 113 -5.40 4.36 -5.05
N ASP A 114 -6.49 5.12 -4.92
CA ASP A 114 -6.44 6.56 -4.63
C ASP A 114 -6.24 6.75 -3.13
N LEU A 115 -5.22 7.53 -2.76
CA LEU A 115 -4.83 7.78 -1.37
C LEU A 115 -5.31 9.15 -0.87
N GLY A 116 -6.00 9.93 -1.71
CA GLY A 116 -6.36 11.32 -1.45
C GLY A 116 -5.25 12.31 -1.84
N ASP A 117 -5.59 13.61 -1.88
CA ASP A 117 -4.65 14.70 -2.19
C ASP A 117 -3.85 14.55 -3.51
N GLY A 118 -4.41 13.81 -4.48
CA GLY A 118 -3.75 13.51 -5.76
C GLY A 118 -2.69 12.41 -5.69
N GLU A 119 -2.54 11.77 -4.53
CA GLU A 119 -1.67 10.59 -4.37
C GLU A 119 -2.38 9.32 -4.83
N HIS A 120 -1.63 8.49 -5.56
CA HIS A 120 -2.09 7.19 -6.00
C HIS A 120 -1.00 6.15 -5.76
N LEU A 121 -1.43 4.91 -5.61
CA LEU A 121 -0.58 3.76 -5.38
C LEU A 121 -1.10 2.59 -6.21
N THR A 122 -0.28 2.10 -7.13
CA THR A 122 -0.53 0.88 -7.88
C THR A 122 0.35 -0.23 -7.33
N LEU A 123 -0.23 -1.39 -7.02
CA LEU A 123 0.43 -2.55 -6.43
C LEU A 123 0.18 -3.79 -7.26
N ARG A 124 1.23 -4.57 -7.50
CA ARG A 124 1.15 -5.94 -8.03
C ARG A 124 1.72 -6.91 -7.02
N VAL A 125 0.91 -7.89 -6.64
CA VAL A 125 1.28 -8.98 -5.73
C VAL A 125 1.29 -10.29 -6.49
N ARG A 126 2.35 -11.07 -6.38
CA ARG A 126 2.41 -12.44 -6.92
C ARG A 126 3.06 -13.42 -5.96
N ARG A 127 2.74 -14.71 -6.11
CA ARG A 127 3.47 -15.76 -5.41
C ARG A 127 4.92 -15.84 -5.91
N MET A 128 5.88 -16.02 -5.00
CA MET A 128 7.23 -16.41 -5.40
C MET A 128 7.33 -17.93 -5.58
N GLY A 129 7.94 -18.35 -6.70
CA GLY A 129 8.31 -19.75 -6.91
C GLY A 129 9.44 -20.19 -5.97
N GLU A 130 9.56 -21.49 -5.69
CA GLU A 130 10.58 -22.02 -4.75
C GLU A 130 12.02 -21.70 -5.17
N GLU A 131 12.30 -21.72 -6.48
CA GLU A 131 13.62 -21.37 -7.02
C GLU A 131 13.96 -19.89 -6.80
N GLU A 132 12.97 -18.99 -6.93
CA GLU A 132 13.16 -17.56 -6.66
C GLU A 132 13.43 -17.31 -5.17
N LYS A 133 12.73 -18.04 -4.27
CA LYS A 133 12.95 -17.96 -2.82
C LYS A 133 14.37 -18.41 -2.45
N ALA A 134 14.88 -19.45 -3.10
CA ALA A 134 16.23 -19.97 -2.86
C ALA A 134 17.32 -19.02 -3.35
N ALA A 135 17.12 -18.37 -4.51
CA ALA A 135 18.06 -17.37 -5.04
C ALA A 135 18.15 -16.12 -4.16
N GLN A 136 17.05 -15.73 -3.50
CA GLN A 136 17.01 -14.56 -2.62
C GLN A 136 17.74 -14.77 -1.27
N GLN A 137 17.98 -16.03 -0.88
CA GLN A 137 18.58 -16.41 0.41
C GLN A 137 20.07 -16.82 0.31
N ARG A 138 20.69 -16.74 -0.88
CA ARG A 138 22.14 -16.94 -1.09
C ARG A 138 22.87 -15.60 -1.05
#